data_AF-M3YI94-F1
#
_entry.id   AF-M3YI94-F1
#
_cell.length_a   1.000
_cell.length_b   1.000
_cell.length_c   1.000
_cell.angle_alpha   90.00
_cell.angle_beta   90.00
_cell.angle_gamma   90.00
#
_symmetry.space_group_name_H-M   'P 1'
#
loop_
_entity.id
_entity.type
_entity.pdbx_description
1 polymer ?
#
loop_
_entity_poly.entity_id
_entity_poly.type
_entity_poly.pdbx_seq_one_letter_code
_entity_poly.pdbx_strand_id
1 'polypeptide(L)' 'MANPTALLLSAVMMLRHMGLFDHAARVETACFATIKDGKSLTKDLGGNAKCSDFTDEICRRVRDLD' A
#
# COMPACT_ATOMS: atom_id res chain seq x y z
N MET A 1 -6.02 15.88 4.19
CA MET A 1 -5.32 15.00 3.22
C MET A 1 -5.37 13.60 3.81
N ALA A 2 -5.77 12.58 3.05
CA ALA A 2 -6.03 11.25 3.62
C ALA A 2 -4.88 10.28 3.34
N ASN A 3 -4.56 9.45 4.32
CA ASN A 3 -3.68 8.30 4.17
C ASN A 3 -4.52 7.02 3.98
N PRO A 4 -4.43 6.31 2.84
CA PRO A 4 -5.25 5.13 2.57
C PRO A 4 -4.76 3.85 3.29
N THR A 5 -3.62 3.92 4.00
CA THR A 5 -2.94 2.75 4.59
C THR A 5 -3.84 1.90 5.48
N ALA A 6 -4.63 2.53 6.37
CA ALA A 6 -5.45 1.78 7.33
C ALA A 6 -6.54 0.93 6.65
N LEU A 7 -7.22 1.51 5.66
CA LEU A 7 -8.23 0.79 4.88
C LEU A 7 -7.59 -0.29 4.01
N LEU A 8 -6.43 0.00 3.40
CA LEU A 8 -5.69 -0.96 2.59
C LEU A 8 -5.27 -2.19 3.42
N LEU A 9 -4.72 -2.00 4.62
CA LEU A 9 -4.35 -3.10 5.50
C LEU A 9 -5.57 -3.89 6.01
N SER A 10 -6.71 -3.22 6.20
CA SER A 10 -7.98 -3.89 6.50
C SER A 10 -8.43 -4.78 5.34
N ALA A 11 -8.25 -4.33 4.08
CA ALA A 11 -8.50 -5.15 2.90
C ALA A 11 -7.51 -6.33 2.78
N VAL A 12 -6.23 -6.14 3.15
CA VAL A 12 -5.25 -7.24 3.25
C VAL A 12 -5.70 -8.28 4.27
N MET A 13 -6.19 -7.87 5.44
CA MET A 13 -6.75 -8.78 6.44
C MET A 13 -7.97 -9.54 5.90
N MET A 14 -8.84 -8.87 5.15
CA MET A 14 -9.98 -9.50 4.48
C MET A 14 -9.53 -10.57 3.47
N LEU A 15 -8.53 -10.27 2.62
CA LEU A 15 -7.98 -11.23 1.68
C LEU A 15 -7.41 -12.47 2.39
N ARG A 16 -6.69 -12.28 3.51
CA ARG A 16 -6.20 -13.39 4.35
C ARG A 16 -7.35 -14.21 4.92
N HIS A 17 -8.42 -13.57 5.38
CA HIS A 17 -9.60 -14.25 5.89
C HIS A 17 -10.30 -15.11 4.82
N MET A 18 -10.28 -14.67 3.56
CA MET A 18 -10.84 -15.40 2.42
C MET A 18 -9.92 -16.51 1.88
N GLY A 19 -8.72 -16.70 2.44
CA GLY A 19 -7.73 -17.66 1.95
C GLY A 19 -6.91 -17.17 0.75
N LEU A 20 -7.01 -15.90 0.37
CA LEU A 20 -6.28 -15.28 -0.75
C LEU A 20 -4.90 -14.77 -0.30
N PHE A 21 -4.07 -15.67 0.24
CA PHE A 21 -2.81 -15.32 0.89
C PHE A 21 -1.80 -14.65 -0.05
N ASP A 22 -1.67 -15.13 -1.29
CA ASP A 22 -0.70 -14.58 -2.25
C ASP A 22 -1.03 -13.14 -2.63
N HIS A 23 -2.32 -12.86 -2.90
CA HIS A 23 -2.79 -11.50 -3.17
C HIS A 23 -2.57 -10.58 -1.96
N ALA A 24 -2.87 -11.07 -0.75
CA ALA A 24 -2.64 -10.32 0.47
C ALA A 24 -1.15 -9.98 0.67
N ALA A 25 -0.27 -10.97 0.49
CA ALA A 25 1.18 -10.81 0.65
C ALA A 25 1.76 -9.81 -0.37
N ARG A 26 1.32 -9.87 -1.62
CA ARG A 26 1.73 -8.92 -2.67
C ARG A 26 1.37 -7.48 -2.33
N VAL A 27 0.12 -7.24 -1.94
CA VAL A 27 -0.36 -5.90 -1.59
C VAL A 27 0.32 -5.37 -0.32
N GLU A 28 0.46 -6.20 0.70
CA GLU A 28 1.14 -5.85 1.96
C GLU A 28 2.61 -5.50 1.72
N THR A 29 3.32 -6.32 0.93
CA THR A 29 4.73 -6.10 0.57
C THR A 29 4.90 -4.80 -0.21
N ALA A 30 4.06 -4.54 -1.21
CA ALA A 30 4.10 -3.30 -1.99
C ALA A 30 3.83 -2.05 -1.13
N CYS A 31 2.87 -2.13 -0.21
CA CYS A 31 2.55 -1.07 0.74
C CYS A 31 3.76 -0.76 1.64
N PHE A 32 4.33 -1.77 2.30
CA PHE A 32 5.49 -1.57 3.18
C PHE A 32 6.72 -1.10 2.43
N ALA A 33 6.95 -1.60 1.21
CA ALA A 33 8.05 -1.14 0.37
C ALA A 33 7.89 0.34 -0.01
N THR A 34 6.66 0.79 -0.29
CA THR A 34 6.35 2.21 -0.58
C THR A 34 6.59 3.09 0.64
N ILE A 35 6.16 2.64 1.82
CA ILE A 35 6.40 3.36 3.07
C ILE A 35 7.90 3.45 3.37
N LYS A 36 8.63 2.34 3.19
CA LYS A 36 10.08 2.25 3.42
C LYS A 36 10.89 3.12 2.45
N ASP A 37 10.45 3.28 1.20
CA ASP A 37 11.14 4.11 0.21
C ASP A 37 11.01 5.61 0.50
N GLY A 38 9.97 6.03 1.24
CA GLY A 38 9.82 7.39 1.74
C GLY A 38 9.46 8.46 0.69
N LYS A 39 9.52 8.14 -0.61
CA LYS A 39 9.35 9.12 -1.70
C LYS A 39 7.91 9.60 -1.90
N SER A 40 6.94 8.69 -1.83
CA SER A 40 5.53 8.97 -2.12
C SER A 40 4.67 9.05 -0.84
N LEU A 41 5.25 9.42 0.29
CA LEU A 41 4.54 9.44 1.57
C LEU A 41 3.51 10.57 1.64
N THR A 42 2.34 10.26 2.23
CA THR A 42 1.33 11.26 2.58
C THR A 42 1.79 12.12 3.77
N LYS A 43 1.10 13.25 3.96
CA LYS A 43 1.45 14.23 5.02
C LYS A 43 1.46 13.63 6.42
N ASP A 44 0.56 12.69 6.70
CA ASP A 44 0.45 12.02 8.00
C ASP A 44 1.62 11.05 8.27
N LEU A 45 2.33 10.63 7.21
CA LEU A 45 3.53 9.79 7.28
C LEU A 45 4.83 10.62 7.13
N GLY A 46 4.75 11.96 7.13
CA GLY A 46 5.91 12.84 7.04
C GLY A 46 6.36 13.21 5.62
N GLY A 47 5.57 12.87 4.59
CA GLY A 47 5.83 13.29 3.21
C GLY A 47 4.94 14.44 2.74
N ASN A 48 4.97 14.72 1.44
CA ASN A 48 4.14 15.76 0.80
C ASN A 48 3.32 15.23 -0.39
N ALA A 49 3.32 13.92 -0.63
CA ALA A 49 2.67 13.29 -1.77
C ALA A 49 1.17 13.11 -1.54
N LYS A 50 0.34 13.31 -2.56
CA LYS A 50 -1.12 13.16 -2.47
C LYS A 50 -1.51 11.70 -2.20
N CYS A 51 -2.75 11.49 -1.77
CA CYS A 51 -3.33 10.16 -1.61
C CYS A 51 -3.26 9.35 -2.92
N SER A 52 -3.53 10.00 -4.07
CA SER A 52 -3.36 9.41 -5.40
C SER A 52 -1.94 8.94 -5.64
N ASP A 53 -0.96 9.79 -5.36
CA ASP A 53 0.45 9.52 -5.64
C ASP A 53 0.97 8.32 -4.82
N PHE A 54 0.54 8.22 -3.55
CA PHE A 54 0.84 7.06 -2.70
C PHE A 54 0.16 5.77 -3.23
N THR A 55 -1.08 5.87 -3.70
CA THR A 55 -1.84 4.74 -4.24
C THR A 55 -1.24 4.24 -5.55
N ASP A 56 -0.88 5.16 -6.46
CA ASP A 56 -0.30 4.84 -7.76
C ASP A 56 1.05 4.13 -7.62
N GLU A 57 1.88 4.55 -6.65
CA GLU A 57 3.16 3.90 -6.36
C GLU A 57 2.97 2.48 -5.81
N ILE A 58 1.99 2.27 -4.93
CA ILE A 58 1.64 0.92 -4.46
C ILE A 58 1.18 0.06 -5.64
N CYS A 59 0.27 0.56 -6.48
CA CYS A 59 -0.21 -0.16 -7.65
C CYS A 59 0.91 -0.51 -8.63
N ARG A 60 1.89 0.38 -8.83
CA ARG A 60 3.08 0.11 -9.64
C ARG A 60 3.87 -1.05 -9.05
N ARG A 61 4.20 -1.00 -7.77
CA ARG A 61 4.95 -2.08 -7.10
C ARG A 61 4.23 -3.41 -7.10
N VAL A 62 2.90 -3.42 -6.94
CA VAL A 62 2.11 -4.66 -7.01
C VAL A 62 2.25 -5.33 -8.39
N ARG A 63 2.28 -4.56 -9.48
CA ARG A 63 2.48 -5.05 -10.86
C ARG A 63 3.93 -5.50 -11.12
N ASP A 64 4.90 -4.87 -10.46
CA ASP A 64 6.32 -5.21 -10.61
C ASP A 64 6.73 -6.47 -9.80
N LEU A 65 5.84 -6.97 -8.93
CA LEU A 65 6.04 -8.18 -8.10
C LEU A 65 5.53 -9.47 -8.77
N ASP A 66 5.25 -9.44 -10.08
CA ASP A 66 4.89 -10.61 -10.90
C ASP A 66 6.13 -11.41 -11.35
#